data_AF-U1PSC3-F1
#
_entry.id   AF-U1PSC3-F1
#
_cell.length_a   1.000
_cell.length_b   1.000
_cell.length_c   1.000
_cell.angle_alpha   90.00
_cell.angle_beta   90.00
_cell.angle_gamma   90.00
#
_symmetry.space_group_name_H-M   'P 1'
#
loop_
_entity.id
_entity.type
_entity.pdbx_description
1 polymer ?
#
loop_
_entity_poly.entity_id
_entity_poly.type
_entity_poly.pdbx_seq_one_letter_code
_entity_poly.pdbx_strand_id
1 'polypeptide(L)'
;TGAADVSPLSQEERTAVREWLAGDRSRAEAVAATDCPQTGFALAAYVEQHDRETELAAAVAAALTPSDSVSVRKRDRLAETMSAPEDLR
;
A
#
# COMPACT_ATOMS: atom_id res chain seq x y z
N THR A 1 -3.94 -4.57 3.21
CA THR A 1 -3.61 -3.16 2.93
C THR A 1 -2.76 -3.15 1.68
N GLY A 2 -3.22 -2.57 0.56
CA GLY A 2 -2.46 -2.67 -0.71
C GLY A 2 -2.79 -1.60 -1.76
N ALA A 3 -3.86 -0.83 -1.57
CA ALA A 3 -4.28 0.21 -2.53
C ALA A 3 -4.28 1.63 -1.95
N ALA A 4 -4.05 1.76 -0.64
CA ALA A 4 -3.76 3.03 0.03
C ALA A 4 -2.27 3.44 -0.11
N ASP A 5 -1.44 2.55 -0.67
CA ASP A 5 0.03 2.62 -0.57
C ASP A 5 0.71 3.45 -1.67
N VAL A 6 0.00 3.73 -2.77
CA VAL A 6 0.55 4.50 -3.91
C VAL A 6 0.31 6.00 -3.82
N SER A 7 -0.66 6.44 -3.02
CA SER A 7 -0.92 7.86 -2.87
C SER A 7 -0.11 8.40 -1.69
N PRO A 8 0.63 9.51 -1.86
CA PRO A 8 1.37 10.15 -0.77
C PRO A 8 0.46 10.86 0.26
N LEU A 9 -0.86 10.74 0.11
CA LEU A 9 -1.88 11.44 0.88
C LEU A 9 -2.77 10.47 1.65
N SER A 10 -3.17 10.88 2.85
CA SER A 10 -4.20 10.23 3.65
C SER A 10 -5.58 10.22 2.95
N GLN A 11 -6.53 9.46 3.48
CA GLN A 11 -7.89 9.40 2.91
C GLN A 11 -8.58 10.78 2.92
N GLU A 12 -8.36 11.57 3.97
CA GLU A 12 -8.96 12.88 4.17
C GLU A 12 -8.39 13.91 3.18
N GLU A 13 -7.07 13.96 3.07
CA GLU A 13 -6.38 14.81 2.10
C GLU A 13 -6.77 14.48 0.66
N ARG A 14 -6.99 13.20 0.33
CA ARG A 14 -7.49 12.80 -0.99
C ARG A 14 -8.92 13.25 -1.25
N THR A 15 -9.74 13.41 -0.22
CA THR A 15 -11.08 14.00 -0.38
C THR A 15 -10.97 15.46 -0.84
N ALA A 16 -10.03 16.23 -0.27
CA ALA A 16 -9.79 17.59 -0.72
C ALA A 16 -9.33 17.67 -2.19
N VAL A 17 -8.50 16.72 -2.65
CA VAL A 17 -8.11 16.60 -4.06
C VAL A 17 -9.32 16.27 -4.94
N ARG A 18 -10.18 15.33 -4.54
CA ARG A 18 -11.40 14.97 -5.28
C ARG A 18 -12.39 16.13 -5.39
N GLU A 19 -12.61 16.87 -4.32
CA GLU A 19 -13.46 18.08 -4.32
C GLU A 19 -12.92 19.14 -5.27
N TRP A 20 -11.61 19.32 -5.33
CA TRP A 20 -10.99 20.21 -6.31
C TRP A 20 -11.16 19.70 -7.75
N LEU A 21 -10.95 18.41 -8.00
CA LEU A 21 -11.14 17.80 -9.33
C LEU A 21 -12.61 17.87 -9.78
N ALA A 22 -13.56 17.79 -8.85
CA ALA A 22 -14.99 17.96 -9.09
C ALA A 22 -15.39 19.44 -9.32
N GLY A 23 -14.53 20.39 -8.98
CA GLY A 23 -14.80 21.83 -9.08
C GLY A 23 -15.51 22.43 -7.86
N ASP A 24 -15.70 21.65 -6.79
CA ASP A 24 -16.37 22.06 -5.55
C ASP A 24 -15.43 22.84 -4.61
N ARG A 25 -14.12 22.79 -4.85
CA ARG A 25 -13.09 23.48 -4.07
C ARG A 25 -12.04 24.10 -5.00
N SER A 26 -11.49 25.26 -4.62
CA SER A 26 -10.39 25.85 -5.40
C SER A 26 -9.09 25.05 -5.25
N ARG A 27 -8.20 25.15 -6.25
CA ARG A 27 -6.89 24.47 -6.18
C ARG A 27 -6.06 24.93 -4.98
N ALA A 28 -6.13 26.21 -4.62
CA ALA A 28 -5.37 26.77 -3.52
C ALA A 28 -5.82 26.19 -2.17
N GLU A 29 -7.14 26.09 -1.96
CA GLU A 29 -7.71 25.47 -0.76
C GLU A 29 -7.37 23.97 -0.68
N ALA A 30 -7.43 23.25 -1.80
CA ALA A 30 -7.09 21.84 -1.82
C ALA A 30 -5.60 21.61 -1.49
N VAL A 31 -4.69 22.41 -2.03
CA VAL A 31 -3.26 22.32 -1.71
C VAL A 31 -3.00 22.65 -0.23
N ALA A 32 -3.67 23.69 0.31
CA ALA A 32 -3.53 24.06 1.73
C ALA A 32 -4.07 22.99 2.70
N ALA A 33 -4.99 22.13 2.23
CA ALA A 33 -5.55 21.02 2.99
C ALA A 33 -4.70 19.74 2.93
N THR A 34 -3.56 19.75 2.22
CA THR A 34 -2.64 18.60 2.12
C THR A 34 -1.29 18.92 2.72
N ASP A 35 -0.74 18.02 3.53
CA ASP A 35 0.61 18.13 4.09
C ASP A 35 1.62 17.39 3.20
N CYS A 36 1.73 17.83 1.95
CA CYS A 36 2.62 17.20 0.98
C CYS A 36 3.33 18.22 0.09
N PRO A 37 4.53 17.89 -0.45
CA PRO A 37 5.16 18.71 -1.46
C PRO A 37 4.29 18.76 -2.72
N GLN A 38 4.48 19.80 -3.54
CA GLN A 38 3.68 20.00 -4.75
C GLN A 38 3.74 18.82 -5.74
N THR A 39 4.86 18.10 -5.77
CA THR A 39 5.00 16.84 -6.53
C THR A 39 4.11 15.72 -5.99
N GLY A 40 3.97 15.61 -4.66
CA GLY A 40 3.06 14.68 -4.01
C GLY A 40 1.59 14.99 -4.34
N PHE A 41 1.22 16.27 -4.29
CA PHE A 41 -0.13 16.71 -4.68
C PHE A 41 -0.43 16.38 -6.14
N ALA A 42 0.53 16.64 -7.05
CA ALA A 42 0.38 16.32 -8.47
C ALA A 42 0.23 14.80 -8.72
N LEU A 43 1.00 13.97 -8.00
CA LEU A 43 0.88 12.53 -8.07
C LEU A 43 -0.49 12.06 -7.57
N ALA A 44 -0.97 12.57 -6.44
CA ALA A 44 -2.29 12.23 -5.92
C ALA A 44 -3.41 12.62 -6.89
N ALA A 45 -3.31 13.81 -7.50
CA ALA A 45 -4.26 14.26 -8.52
C ALA A 45 -4.26 13.37 -9.77
N TYR A 46 -3.09 12.90 -10.21
CA TYR A 46 -2.98 11.93 -11.30
C TYR A 46 -3.65 10.60 -10.92
N VAL A 47 -3.31 10.06 -9.75
CA VAL A 47 -3.87 8.78 -9.27
C VAL A 47 -5.39 8.82 -9.15
N GLU A 48 -5.99 9.92 -8.68
CA GLU A 48 -7.45 10.03 -8.50
C GLU A 48 -8.20 10.22 -9.84
N GLN A 49 -7.54 10.68 -10.90
CA GLN A 49 -8.14 10.82 -12.24
C GLN A 49 -8.07 9.54 -13.08
N HIS A 50 -7.24 8.57 -12.69
CA HIS A 50 -7.03 7.36 -13.46
C HIS A 50 -7.68 6.17 -12.78
N ASP A 51 -8.49 5.44 -13.53
CA ASP A 51 -9.02 4.16 -13.08
C ASP A 51 -7.89 3.16 -12.84
N ARG A 52 -8.05 2.39 -11.77
CA ARG A 52 -7.09 1.34 -11.43
C ARG A 52 -7.42 0.08 -12.21
N GLU A 53 -6.41 -0.46 -12.87
CA GLU A 53 -6.49 -1.76 -13.54
C GLU A 53 -6.55 -2.86 -12.46
N THR A 54 -7.71 -3.51 -12.37
CA THR A 54 -8.03 -4.44 -11.28
C THR A 54 -7.27 -5.75 -11.39
N GLU A 55 -6.92 -6.20 -12.59
CA GLU A 55 -6.12 -7.41 -12.79
C GLU A 55 -4.68 -7.19 -12.33
N LEU A 56 -4.09 -6.03 -12.64
CA LEU A 56 -2.77 -5.64 -12.16
C LEU A 56 -2.73 -5.53 -10.63
N ALA A 57 -3.75 -4.93 -10.02
CA ALA A 57 -3.85 -4.84 -8.57
C ALA A 57 -3.94 -6.24 -7.92
N ALA A 58 -4.72 -7.15 -8.50
CA ALA A 58 -4.84 -8.53 -8.04
C ALA A 58 -3.52 -9.30 -8.20
N ALA A 59 -2.82 -9.14 -9.32
CA ALA A 59 -1.53 -9.77 -9.57
C ALA A 59 -0.47 -9.33 -8.55
N VAL A 60 -0.39 -8.02 -8.26
CA VAL A 60 0.53 -7.48 -7.23
C VAL A 60 0.16 -7.99 -5.85
N ALA A 61 -1.14 -8.01 -5.50
CA ALA A 61 -1.59 -8.56 -4.22
C ALA A 61 -1.23 -10.05 -4.07
N ALA A 62 -1.39 -10.85 -5.13
CA ALA A 62 -1.01 -12.25 -5.14
C ALA A 62 0.51 -12.43 -4.96
N ALA A 63 1.33 -11.59 -5.60
CA ALA A 63 2.79 -11.61 -5.46
C ALA A 63 3.28 -11.20 -4.06
N LEU A 64 2.60 -10.23 -3.43
CA LEU A 64 2.92 -9.76 -2.07
C LEU A 64 2.38 -10.68 -0.97
N THR A 65 1.45 -11.58 -1.29
CA THR A 65 0.93 -12.57 -0.33
C THR A 65 2.03 -13.57 0.00
N PRO A 66 2.47 -13.67 1.28
CA PRO A 66 3.47 -14.66 1.66
C PRO A 66 2.91 -16.06 1.34
N SER A 67 3.62 -16.83 0.52
CA SER A 67 3.17 -18.19 0.23
C SER A 67 3.20 -19.04 1.50
N ASP A 68 2.26 -19.96 1.65
CA ASP A 68 2.24 -20.93 2.76
C ASP A 68 3.57 -21.68 2.86
N SER A 69 4.27 -21.90 1.73
CA SER A 69 5.59 -22.52 1.69
C SER A 69 6.69 -21.70 2.36
N VAL A 70 6.58 -20.37 2.46
CA VAL A 70 7.54 -19.52 3.19
C VAL A 70 7.33 -19.68 4.71
N SER A 71 6.07 -19.72 5.16
CA SER A 71 5.73 -19.94 6.57
C SER A 71 6.08 -21.37 7.03
N VAL A 72 5.85 -22.37 6.17
CA VAL A 72 6.27 -23.76 6.40
C VAL A 72 7.79 -23.89 6.42
N ARG A 73 8.53 -23.34 5.44
CA ARG A 73 10.00 -23.34 5.46
C ARG A 73 10.60 -22.64 6.68
N LYS A 74 10.00 -21.54 7.14
CA LYS A 74 10.43 -20.87 8.38
C LYS A 74 10.21 -21.77 9.59
N ARG A 75 9.08 -22.48 9.67
CA ARG A 75 8.80 -23.48 10.71
C ARG A 75 9.77 -24.66 10.65
N ASP A 76 10.03 -25.20 9.46
CA ASP A 76 10.93 -26.33 9.28
C ASP A 76 12.37 -25.97 9.68
N ARG A 77 12.88 -24.79 9.26
CA ARG A 77 14.20 -24.30 9.70
C ARG A 77 14.29 -24.08 11.21
N LEU A 78 13.21 -23.58 11.81
CA LEU A 78 13.16 -23.38 13.26
C LEU A 78 13.13 -24.72 14.01
N ALA A 79 12.41 -25.71 13.47
CA ALA A 79 12.38 -27.08 13.98
C ALA A 79 13.74 -27.77 13.84
N GLU A 80 14.47 -27.58 12.74
CA GLU A 80 15.84 -28.08 12.55
C GLU A 80 16.82 -27.50 13.59
N THR A 81 16.63 -26.25 14.02
CA THR A 81 17.50 -25.64 15.05
C THR A 81 17.16 -26.11 16.46
N MET A 82 15.92 -26.57 16.68
CA MET A 82 15.45 -27.18 17.92
C MET A 82 15.45 -28.72 17.87
N SER A 83 16.30 -29.32 17.03
CA SER A 83 16.58 -30.76 17.12
C SER A 83 17.01 -31.08 18.56
N ALA A 84 16.20 -31.89 19.21
CA ALA A 84 16.07 -31.94 20.65
C ALA A 84 17.28 -32.59 21.35
N PRO A 85 17.53 -32.27 22.64
CA PRO A 85 18.61 -32.84 23.47
C PRO A 85 18.50 -34.36 23.73
N GLU A 86 17.65 -35.07 23.00
CA GLU A 86 17.42 -36.52 23.13
C GLU A 86 18.41 -37.39 22.32
N ASP A 87 19.31 -36.77 21.55
CA ASP A 87 20.45 -37.43 20.90
C ASP A 87 21.74 -37.47 21.76
N LEU A 88 21.72 -36.96 22.99
CA LEU A 88 22.80 -37.12 23.98
C LEU A 88 22.47 -38.30 24.91
N ARG A 89 22.90 -39.50 24.53
CA ARG A 89 22.87 -40.70 25.40
C ARG A 89 24.27 -41.24 25.65
#